data_AF-A0A924ZR88-F1
#
_entry.id   AF-A0A924ZR88-F1
#
_cell.length_a   1.000
_cell.length_b   1.000
_cell.length_c   1.000
_cell.angle_alpha   90.00
_cell.angle_beta   90.00
_cell.angle_gamma   90.00
#
_symmetry.space_group_name_H-M   'P 1'
#
loop_
_entity.id
_entity.type
_entity.pdbx_description
1 polymer ?
#
loop_
_entity_poly.entity_id
_entity_poly.type
_entity_poly.pdbx_seq_one_letter_code
_entity_poly.pdbx_strand_id
1 'polypeptide(L)'
;MSSPKIFTIKESLSELKKIQKSSIPMVAKRVYALLVFKQNELTGISKREVSQIIGVNHNSIQTWRNLYIDGGLELLTKHSKTGYKPSIITLEQEQALKEQMYNPENGFVGFVELLAWFDEKFETQTNYNTFKGYVVRKFKAKIKTARKVHVNKDQEKVENFKKTSTKNAKISSTKKPKNSKQ
;
A
#
# COMPACT_ATOMS: atom_id res chain seq x y z
N MET A 1 23.67 8.22 35.58
CA MET A 1 23.10 6.91 35.15
C MET A 1 21.70 6.79 35.74
N SER A 2 20.68 6.45 34.96
CA SER A 2 19.33 6.23 35.53
C SER A 2 19.36 5.01 36.44
N SER A 3 18.87 5.15 37.67
CA SER A 3 18.77 4.04 38.61
C SER A 3 17.86 2.92 38.07
N PRO A 4 18.15 1.65 38.40
CA PRO A 4 17.27 0.54 38.06
C PRO A 4 15.94 0.69 38.82
N LYS A 5 14.82 0.59 38.10
CA LYS A 5 13.48 0.61 38.70
C LYS A 5 13.04 -0.82 39.00
N ILE A 6 12.78 -1.10 40.27
CA ILE A 6 12.29 -2.39 40.78
C ILE A 6 10.75 -2.37 40.75
N PHE A 7 10.14 -3.48 40.36
CA PHE A 7 8.69 -3.69 40.36
C PHE A 7 8.39 -5.18 40.45
N THR A 8 7.24 -5.54 41.03
CA THR A 8 6.82 -6.93 41.22
C THR A 8 6.07 -7.43 39.99
N ILE A 9 6.49 -8.57 39.45
CA ILE A 9 5.80 -9.26 38.34
C ILE A 9 4.98 -10.40 38.92
N LYS A 10 3.69 -10.44 38.61
CA LYS A 10 2.74 -11.41 39.18
C LYS A 10 2.89 -12.81 38.59
N GLU A 11 3.26 -12.90 37.32
CA GLU A 11 3.30 -14.14 36.55
C GLU A 11 4.55 -14.97 36.85
N SER A 12 4.42 -16.30 36.70
CA SER A 12 5.55 -17.22 36.87
C SER A 12 6.48 -17.23 35.65
N LEU A 13 7.74 -17.60 35.84
CA LEU A 13 8.71 -17.75 34.74
C LEU A 13 8.25 -18.78 33.70
N SER A 14 7.52 -19.81 34.12
CA SER A 14 6.99 -20.85 33.22
C SER A 14 5.87 -20.31 32.34
N GLU A 15 4.95 -19.53 32.91
CA GLU A 15 3.89 -18.85 32.18
C GLU A 15 4.45 -17.89 31.14
N LEU A 16 5.38 -17.02 31.53
CA LEU A 16 5.99 -16.04 30.61
C LEU A 16 6.68 -16.73 29.43
N LYS A 17 7.37 -17.85 29.64
CA LYS A 17 7.98 -18.65 28.55
C LYS A 17 6.92 -19.24 27.60
N LYS A 18 5.80 -19.72 28.12
CA LYS A 18 4.69 -20.23 27.28
C LYS A 18 4.06 -19.12 26.45
N ILE A 19 3.82 -17.96 27.06
CA ILE A 19 3.26 -16.79 26.37
C ILE A 19 4.23 -16.29 25.29
N GLN A 20 5.52 -16.21 25.61
CA GLN A 20 6.55 -15.79 24.65
C GLN A 20 6.51 -16.66 23.38
N LYS A 21 6.46 -17.99 23.53
CA LYS A 21 6.46 -18.95 22.42
C LYS A 21 5.19 -18.92 21.56
N SER A 22 4.04 -18.60 22.16
CA SER A 22 2.73 -18.56 21.46
C SER A 22 2.44 -17.21 20.80
N SER A 23 3.21 -16.16 21.13
CA SER A 23 2.94 -14.79 20.70
C SER A 23 3.61 -14.41 19.37
N ILE A 24 3.09 -13.36 18.74
CA ILE A 24 3.66 -12.72 17.53
C ILE A 24 5.09 -12.23 17.84
N PRO A 25 6.06 -12.25 16.90
CA PRO A 25 7.46 -11.89 17.17
C PRO A 25 7.68 -10.55 17.91
N MET A 26 6.84 -9.54 17.64
CA MET A 26 6.92 -8.26 18.35
C MET A 26 6.52 -8.39 19.82
N VAL A 27 5.43 -9.11 20.12
CA VAL A 27 4.96 -9.36 21.49
C VAL A 27 5.92 -10.30 22.22
N ALA A 28 6.49 -11.28 21.52
CA ALA A 28 7.49 -12.19 22.08
C ALA A 28 8.70 -11.44 22.65
N LYS A 29 9.18 -10.38 21.97
CA LYS A 29 10.25 -9.51 22.49
C LYS A 29 9.84 -8.73 23.75
N ARG A 30 8.58 -8.28 23.83
CA ARG A 30 8.03 -7.61 25.02
C ARG A 30 8.00 -8.55 26.22
N VAL A 31 7.50 -9.77 26.01
CA VAL A 31 7.43 -10.80 27.04
C VAL A 31 8.83 -11.27 27.45
N TYR A 32 9.77 -11.32 26.51
CA TYR A 32 11.18 -11.59 26.82
C TYR A 32 11.78 -10.53 27.75
N ALA A 33 11.42 -9.25 27.55
CA ALA A 33 11.84 -8.19 28.46
C ALA A 33 11.30 -8.38 29.88
N LEU A 34 10.03 -8.77 30.02
CA LEU A 34 9.49 -9.14 31.33
C LEU A 34 10.21 -10.32 31.96
N LEU A 35 10.58 -11.32 31.18
CA LEU A 35 11.31 -12.48 31.68
C LEU A 35 12.68 -12.07 32.26
N VAL A 36 13.39 -11.15 31.60
CA VAL A 36 14.66 -10.59 32.11
C VAL A 36 14.44 -9.75 33.37
N PHE A 37 13.34 -8.99 33.44
CA PHE A 37 12.98 -8.27 34.66
C PHE A 37 12.64 -9.22 35.81
N LYS A 38 11.92 -10.31 35.54
CA LYS A 38 11.54 -11.33 36.53
C LYS A 38 12.76 -12.00 37.14
N GLN A 39 13.78 -12.28 36.32
CA GLN A 39 15.05 -12.87 36.79
C GLN A 39 15.86 -11.93 37.69
N ASN A 40 15.70 -10.61 37.53
CA ASN A 40 16.45 -9.59 38.24
C ASN A 40 15.53 -8.75 39.16
N GLU A 41 14.46 -9.32 39.71
CA GLU A 41 13.52 -8.59 40.57
C GLU A 41 14.19 -8.06 41.84
N LEU A 42 15.10 -8.82 42.43
CA LEU A 42 15.73 -8.48 43.72
C LEU A 42 16.80 -7.39 43.59
N THR A 43 17.64 -7.49 42.56
CA THR A 43 18.76 -6.56 42.32
C THR A 43 18.33 -5.34 41.51
N GLY A 44 17.27 -5.47 40.70
CA GLY A 44 16.91 -4.51 39.68
C GLY A 44 17.88 -4.55 38.50
N ILE A 45 17.39 -4.18 37.32
CA ILE A 45 18.23 -4.11 36.10
C ILE A 45 17.98 -2.80 35.34
N SER A 46 19.07 -2.22 34.83
CA SER A 46 19.01 -0.99 34.05
C SER A 46 18.32 -1.22 32.71
N LYS A 47 17.57 -0.24 32.23
CA LYS A 47 16.94 -0.30 30.90
C LYS A 47 17.95 -0.49 29.77
N ARG A 48 19.21 -0.06 29.96
CA ARG A 48 20.29 -0.22 28.97
C ARG A 48 20.82 -1.65 28.91
N GLU A 49 20.98 -2.31 30.05
CA GLU A 49 21.43 -3.71 30.10
C GLU A 49 20.40 -4.63 29.45
N VAL A 50 19.11 -4.45 29.80
CA VAL A 50 18.00 -5.17 29.15
C VAL A 50 17.98 -4.92 27.65
N SER A 51 18.34 -3.71 27.21
CA SER A 51 18.40 -3.33 25.78
C SER A 51 19.46 -4.10 25.00
N GLN A 52 20.61 -4.33 25.63
CA GLN A 52 21.71 -5.10 25.06
C GLN A 52 21.37 -6.58 25.01
N ILE A 53 20.74 -7.13 26.05
CA ILE A 53 20.33 -8.55 26.10
C ILE A 53 19.30 -8.87 25.00
N ILE A 54 18.35 -7.97 24.75
CA ILE A 54 17.22 -8.22 23.83
C ILE A 54 17.49 -7.72 22.41
N GLY A 55 18.44 -6.81 22.24
CA GLY A 55 18.73 -6.16 20.95
C GLY A 55 17.64 -5.19 20.51
N VAL A 56 17.09 -4.40 21.44
CA VAL A 56 16.03 -3.40 21.17
C VAL A 56 16.43 -2.07 21.81
N ASN A 57 15.93 -0.94 21.32
CA ASN A 57 16.19 0.37 21.91
C ASN A 57 15.74 0.44 23.40
N HIS A 58 16.59 1.02 24.25
CA HIS A 58 16.32 1.25 25.68
C HIS A 58 15.02 2.04 25.95
N ASN A 59 14.62 2.94 25.04
CA ASN A 59 13.35 3.66 25.14
C ASN A 59 12.15 2.72 25.03
N SER A 60 12.19 1.75 24.11
CA SER A 60 11.12 0.75 23.97
C SER A 60 10.97 -0.09 25.24
N ILE A 61 12.09 -0.46 25.88
CA ILE A 61 12.08 -1.20 27.14
C ILE A 61 11.47 -0.38 28.27
N GLN A 62 11.75 0.92 28.31
CA GLN A 62 11.11 1.83 29.26
C GLN A 62 9.59 1.88 29.01
N THR A 63 9.16 2.01 27.75
CA THR A 63 7.74 1.97 27.39
C THR A 63 7.08 0.65 27.81
N TRP A 64 7.70 -0.49 27.54
CA TRP A 64 7.17 -1.81 27.90
C TRP A 64 7.09 -2.02 29.41
N ARG A 65 8.09 -1.56 30.15
CA ARG A 65 8.08 -1.59 31.62
C ARG A 65 6.90 -0.79 32.16
N ASN A 66 6.70 0.44 31.67
CA ASN A 66 5.59 1.28 32.09
C ASN A 66 4.24 0.67 31.72
N LEU A 67 4.07 0.15 30.51
CA LEU A 67 2.85 -0.53 30.08
C LEU A 67 2.47 -1.70 31.01
N TYR A 68 3.45 -2.49 31.45
CA TYR A 68 3.20 -3.57 32.39
C TYR A 68 2.86 -3.06 33.79
N ILE A 69 3.52 -1.99 34.27
CA ILE A 69 3.18 -1.39 35.56
C ILE A 69 1.75 -0.83 35.53
N ASP A 70 1.34 -0.23 34.43
CA ASP A 70 0.05 0.45 34.30
C ASP A 70 -1.13 -0.52 34.13
N GLY A 71 -0.93 -1.66 33.46
CA GLY A 71 -2.03 -2.62 33.21
C GLY A 71 -1.59 -4.04 32.90
N GLY A 72 -0.44 -4.44 33.44
CA GLY A 72 0.02 -5.82 33.47
C GLY A 72 0.27 -6.43 32.10
N LEU A 73 0.11 -7.76 32.05
CA LEU A 73 0.35 -8.54 30.86
C LEU A 73 -0.63 -8.23 29.73
N GLU A 74 -1.88 -7.88 30.06
CA GLU A 74 -2.91 -7.53 29.07
C GLU A 74 -2.50 -6.33 28.24
N LEU A 75 -2.10 -5.22 28.87
CA LEU A 75 -1.66 -4.03 28.14
C LEU A 75 -0.34 -4.25 27.40
N LEU A 76 0.57 -5.04 27.96
CA LEU A 76 1.83 -5.33 27.31
C LEU A 76 1.65 -6.15 26.02
N THR A 77 0.74 -7.12 26.04
CA THR A 77 0.44 -8.01 24.90
C THR A 77 -0.55 -7.40 23.92
N LYS A 78 -1.30 -6.36 24.33
CA LYS A 78 -2.22 -5.63 23.46
C LYS A 78 -1.48 -5.10 22.23
N HIS A 79 -1.92 -5.57 21.08
CA HIS A 79 -1.44 -5.12 19.78
C HIS A 79 -2.60 -4.49 19.01
N SER A 80 -2.68 -3.16 19.02
CA SER A 80 -3.62 -2.42 18.17
C SER A 80 -3.00 -2.24 16.79
N LYS A 81 -3.13 -3.26 15.93
CA LYS A 81 -2.99 -3.03 14.48
C LYS A 81 -4.26 -2.35 14.02
N THR A 82 -4.30 -1.02 14.08
CA THR A 82 -5.31 -0.28 13.32
C THR A 82 -5.07 -0.64 11.86
N GLY A 83 -6.09 -1.21 11.22
CA GLY A 83 -6.02 -1.56 9.80
C GLY A 83 -5.79 -0.34 8.92
N TYR A 84 -6.03 -0.49 7.63
CA TYR A 84 -5.97 0.66 6.73
C TYR A 84 -7.08 1.66 7.07
N LYS A 85 -6.77 2.95 6.95
CA LYS A 85 -7.79 4.01 7.01
C LYS A 85 -8.89 3.69 5.99
N PRO A 86 -10.18 3.77 6.36
CA PRO A 86 -11.26 3.50 5.42
C PRO A 86 -11.21 4.47 4.23
N SER A 87 -11.78 4.02 3.10
CA SER A 87 -11.92 4.85 1.90
C SER A 87 -12.76 6.09 2.20
N ILE A 88 -12.40 7.21 1.57
CA ILE A 88 -13.20 8.45 1.61
C ILE A 88 -14.50 8.28 0.81
N ILE A 89 -14.45 7.47 -0.24
CA ILE A 89 -15.60 7.18 -1.11
C ILE A 89 -16.42 6.04 -0.50
N THR A 90 -17.72 6.29 -0.28
CA THR A 90 -18.69 5.33 0.26
C THR A 90 -19.08 4.27 -0.77
N LEU A 91 -19.74 3.19 -0.33
CA LEU A 91 -20.20 2.13 -1.24
C LEU A 91 -21.24 2.62 -2.24
N GLU A 92 -22.13 3.54 -1.85
CA GLU A 92 -23.15 4.13 -2.73
C GLU A 92 -22.50 4.99 -3.83
N GLN A 93 -21.52 5.81 -3.44
CA GLN A 93 -20.71 6.61 -4.36
C GLN A 93 -19.91 5.72 -5.33
N GLU A 94 -19.38 4.58 -4.85
CA GLU A 94 -18.69 3.58 -5.68
C GLU A 94 -19.64 2.99 -6.73
N GLN A 95 -20.88 2.68 -6.38
CA GLN A 95 -21.88 2.13 -7.30
C GLN A 95 -22.28 3.15 -8.38
N ALA A 96 -22.54 4.39 -8.00
CA ALA A 96 -22.85 5.46 -8.96
C ALA A 96 -21.68 5.71 -9.94
N LEU A 97 -20.44 5.69 -9.44
CA LEU A 97 -19.25 5.77 -10.29
C LEU A 97 -19.15 4.58 -11.23
N LYS A 98 -19.47 3.38 -10.76
CA LYS A 98 -19.47 2.16 -11.57
C LYS A 98 -20.44 2.29 -12.74
N GLU A 99 -21.69 2.61 -12.48
CA GLU A 99 -22.72 2.79 -13.52
C GLU A 99 -22.28 3.81 -14.56
N GLN A 100 -21.79 4.96 -14.08
CA GLN A 100 -21.37 6.03 -14.96
C GLN A 100 -20.16 5.64 -15.81
N MET A 101 -19.21 4.86 -15.29
CA MET A 101 -18.01 4.41 -16.00
C MET A 101 -18.27 3.29 -17.02
N TYR A 102 -19.27 2.43 -16.78
CA TYR A 102 -19.64 1.34 -17.69
C TYR A 102 -20.65 1.77 -18.76
N ASN A 103 -21.23 2.97 -18.65
CA ASN A 103 -22.09 3.53 -19.69
C ASN A 103 -21.25 3.95 -20.92
N PRO A 104 -21.44 3.35 -22.10
CA PRO A 104 -20.66 3.70 -23.30
C PRO A 104 -20.99 5.08 -23.88
N GLU A 105 -22.11 5.71 -23.48
CA GLU A 105 -22.51 7.05 -23.90
C GLU A 105 -21.98 8.15 -22.97
N ASN A 106 -21.16 7.79 -21.98
CA ASN A 106 -20.56 8.75 -21.07
C ASN A 106 -19.54 9.63 -21.83
N GLY A 107 -19.90 10.89 -22.09
CA GLY A 107 -19.05 11.83 -22.82
C GLY A 107 -17.77 12.28 -22.09
N PHE A 108 -17.32 11.60 -21.03
CA PHE A 108 -16.17 12.02 -20.24
C PHE A 108 -14.85 11.73 -20.94
N VAL A 109 -14.09 12.78 -21.19
CA VAL A 109 -12.78 12.73 -21.84
C VAL A 109 -11.68 12.39 -20.83
N GLY A 110 -11.88 12.69 -19.54
CA GLY A 110 -10.88 12.44 -18.51
C GLY A 110 -11.39 12.47 -17.06
N PHE A 111 -10.47 12.18 -16.13
CA PHE A 111 -10.79 12.12 -14.70
C PHE A 111 -11.15 13.47 -14.08
N VAL A 112 -10.80 14.59 -14.72
CA VAL A 112 -11.15 15.94 -14.24
C VAL A 112 -12.65 16.18 -14.38
N GLU A 113 -13.22 15.84 -15.54
CA GLU A 113 -14.65 15.96 -15.80
C GLU A 113 -15.45 14.96 -14.94
N LEU A 114 -14.93 13.74 -14.81
CA LEU A 114 -15.55 12.75 -13.92
C LEU A 114 -15.52 13.19 -12.46
N LEU A 115 -14.45 13.85 -12.01
CA LEU A 115 -14.37 14.41 -10.66
C LEU A 115 -15.35 15.57 -10.48
N ALA A 116 -15.46 16.47 -11.46
CA ALA A 116 -16.41 17.59 -11.39
C ALA A 116 -17.84 17.08 -11.27
N TRP A 117 -18.23 16.08 -12.07
CA TRP A 117 -19.53 15.42 -11.95
C TRP A 117 -19.72 14.74 -10.59
N PHE A 118 -18.68 14.08 -10.07
CA PHE A 118 -18.73 13.40 -8.77
C PHE A 118 -18.93 14.40 -7.62
N ASP A 119 -18.16 15.48 -7.61
CA ASP A 119 -18.23 16.52 -6.60
C ASP A 119 -19.57 17.29 -6.68
N GLU A 120 -20.11 17.50 -7.88
CA GLU A 120 -21.45 18.09 -8.06
C GLU A 120 -22.57 17.15 -7.56
N LYS A 121 -22.49 15.86 -7.88
CA LYS A 121 -23.54 14.89 -7.52
C LYS A 121 -23.60 14.58 -6.02
N PHE A 122 -22.45 14.55 -5.35
CA PHE A 122 -22.34 14.15 -3.95
C PHE A 122 -22.00 15.30 -3.00
N GLU A 123 -21.93 16.53 -3.51
CA GLU A 123 -21.55 17.74 -2.77
C GLU A 123 -20.22 17.55 -2.00
N THR A 124 -19.30 16.80 -2.58
CA THR A 124 -17.98 16.53 -1.99
C THR A 124 -16.93 17.47 -2.56
N GLN A 125 -15.85 17.67 -1.80
CA GLN A 125 -14.62 18.29 -2.31
C GLN A 125 -13.49 17.27 -2.26
N THR A 126 -13.45 16.38 -3.26
CA THR A 126 -12.46 15.30 -3.28
C THR A 126 -11.17 15.74 -3.97
N ASN A 127 -10.02 15.47 -3.35
CA ASN A 127 -8.74 15.73 -4.01
C ASN A 127 -8.59 14.88 -5.28
N TYR A 128 -8.22 15.50 -6.40
CA TYR A 128 -8.05 14.84 -7.70
C TYR A 128 -7.14 13.61 -7.66
N ASN A 129 -6.00 13.67 -6.96
CA ASN A 129 -5.08 12.53 -6.88
C ASN A 129 -5.68 11.35 -6.11
N THR A 130 -6.45 11.64 -5.07
CA THR A 130 -7.18 10.64 -4.29
C THR A 130 -8.26 10.00 -5.16
N PHE A 131 -9.06 10.80 -5.85
CA PHE A 131 -10.13 10.34 -6.73
C PHE A 131 -9.58 9.50 -7.89
N LYS A 132 -8.63 10.03 -8.66
CA LYS A 132 -7.96 9.31 -9.75
C LYS A 132 -7.33 8.01 -9.23
N GLY A 133 -6.61 8.08 -8.12
CA GLY A 133 -5.94 6.92 -7.53
C GLY A 133 -6.92 5.84 -7.07
N TYR A 134 -8.11 6.23 -6.63
CA TYR A 134 -9.20 5.32 -6.29
C TYR A 134 -9.79 4.68 -7.55
N VAL A 135 -10.19 5.49 -8.55
CA VAL A 135 -10.82 5.01 -9.79
C VAL A 135 -9.91 4.05 -10.55
N VAL A 136 -8.61 4.37 -10.64
CA VAL A 136 -7.62 3.50 -11.30
C VAL A 136 -7.43 2.18 -10.53
N ARG A 137 -7.39 2.19 -9.18
CA ARG A 137 -7.23 0.95 -8.39
C ARG A 137 -8.46 0.05 -8.46
N LYS A 138 -9.65 0.63 -8.34
CA LYS A 138 -10.92 -0.12 -8.28
C LYS A 138 -11.41 -0.58 -9.65
N PHE A 139 -11.49 0.34 -10.60
CA PHE A 139 -12.09 0.08 -11.91
C PHE A 139 -11.06 -0.24 -12.99
N LYS A 140 -9.76 -0.22 -12.66
CA LYS A 140 -8.65 -0.41 -13.62
C LYS A 140 -8.76 0.51 -14.85
N ALA A 141 -9.39 1.66 -14.65
CA ALA A 141 -9.66 2.61 -15.71
C ALA A 141 -8.36 3.15 -16.30
N LYS A 142 -8.26 3.16 -17.62
CA LYS A 142 -7.16 3.79 -18.37
C LYS A 142 -7.74 4.94 -19.15
N ILE A 143 -7.14 6.13 -19.04
CA ILE A 143 -7.44 7.22 -19.97
C ILE A 143 -6.95 6.76 -21.35
N LYS A 144 -7.87 6.50 -22.26
CA LYS A 144 -7.54 6.25 -23.67
C LYS A 144 -7.34 7.61 -24.35
N THR A 145 -6.19 8.22 -24.17
CA THR A 145 -5.85 9.43 -24.92
C THR A 145 -5.49 9.05 -26.36
N ALA A 146 -6.18 9.62 -27.34
CA ALA A 146 -5.75 9.53 -28.73
C ALA A 146 -4.35 10.15 -28.89
N ARG A 147 -3.51 9.61 -29.79
CA ARG A 147 -2.21 10.24 -30.06
C ARG A 147 -2.44 11.61 -30.66
N LYS A 148 -1.69 12.61 -30.18
CA LYS A 148 -1.69 13.97 -30.72
C LYS A 148 -1.49 13.90 -32.24
N VAL A 149 -2.43 14.44 -32.99
CA VAL A 149 -2.28 14.67 -34.43
C VAL A 149 -1.61 16.02 -34.64
N HIS A 150 -0.75 16.12 -35.65
CA HIS A 150 -0.11 17.39 -36.01
C HIS A 150 -1.17 18.38 -36.54
N VAL A 151 -1.03 19.67 -36.24
CA VAL A 151 -2.04 20.70 -36.58
C VAL A 151 -2.29 20.77 -38.08
N ASN A 152 -1.25 20.63 -38.89
CA ASN A 152 -1.34 20.64 -40.37
C ASN A 152 -1.74 19.27 -40.97
N LYS A 153 -2.28 18.35 -40.17
CA LYS A 153 -2.67 17.03 -40.66
C LYS A 153 -3.97 17.14 -41.43
N ASP A 154 -3.86 17.01 -42.74
CA ASP A 154 -4.96 17.04 -43.69
C ASP A 154 -5.76 15.73 -43.63
N GLN A 155 -7.03 15.82 -43.23
CA GLN A 155 -7.89 14.67 -42.97
C GLN A 155 -8.27 13.92 -44.26
N GLU A 156 -8.47 14.64 -45.37
CA GLU A 156 -8.82 14.04 -46.67
C GLU A 156 -7.67 13.17 -47.20
N LYS A 157 -6.43 13.62 -47.02
CA LYS A 157 -5.23 12.84 -47.39
C LYS A 157 -5.09 11.57 -46.55
N VAL A 158 -5.49 11.60 -45.28
CA VAL A 158 -5.45 10.42 -44.40
C VAL A 158 -6.46 9.38 -44.85
N GLU A 159 -7.67 9.80 -45.23
CA GLU A 159 -8.70 8.89 -45.74
C GLU A 159 -8.33 8.30 -47.10
N ASN A 160 -7.78 9.10 -48.00
CA ASN A 160 -7.27 8.63 -49.29
C ASN A 160 -6.12 7.62 -49.09
N PHE A 161 -5.17 7.90 -48.18
CA PHE A 161 -4.08 6.97 -47.86
C PHE A 161 -4.58 5.61 -47.35
N LYS A 162 -5.56 5.60 -46.43
CA LYS A 162 -6.18 4.36 -45.92
C LYS A 162 -6.83 3.54 -47.03
N LYS A 163 -7.48 4.19 -47.99
CA LYS A 163 -8.13 3.55 -49.14
C LYS A 163 -7.11 3.00 -50.15
N THR A 164 -5.97 3.67 -50.33
CA THR A 164 -4.92 3.23 -51.28
C THR A 164 -3.99 2.16 -50.72
N SER A 165 -3.83 2.08 -49.40
CA SER A 165 -2.88 1.18 -48.72
C SER A 165 -3.24 -0.32 -48.79
N THR A 166 -4.42 -0.68 -49.30
CA THR A 166 -4.90 -2.07 -49.36
C THR A 166 -4.46 -2.83 -50.61
N LYS A 167 -3.84 -2.17 -51.60
CA LYS A 167 -3.29 -2.86 -52.77
C LYS A 167 -1.98 -3.56 -52.39
N ASN A 168 -2.03 -4.88 -52.32
CA ASN A 168 -0.87 -5.73 -52.06
C ASN A 168 0.21 -5.48 -53.13
N ALA A 169 1.39 -5.03 -52.73
CA ALA A 169 2.52 -4.92 -53.65
C ALA A 169 2.89 -6.32 -54.14
N LYS A 170 2.75 -6.60 -55.45
CA LYS A 170 3.26 -7.86 -56.02
C LYS A 170 4.77 -7.89 -55.78
N ILE A 171 5.22 -8.87 -55.00
CA ILE A 171 6.64 -9.11 -54.74
C ILE A 171 7.32 -9.40 -56.08
N SER A 172 8.09 -8.46 -56.61
CA SER A 172 8.92 -8.69 -57.79
C SER A 172 10.14 -9.52 -57.36
N SER A 173 10.07 -10.85 -57.49
CA SER A 173 11.20 -11.74 -57.24
C SER A 173 12.18 -11.69 -58.42
N THR A 174 13.05 -10.68 -58.49
CA THR A 174 14.23 -10.74 -59.36
C THR A 174 15.30 -11.59 -58.68
N LYS A 175 15.35 -12.90 -58.96
CA LYS A 175 16.51 -13.75 -58.62
C LYS A 175 17.71 -13.28 -59.44
N LYS A 176 18.73 -12.72 -58.80
CA LYS A 176 20.08 -12.57 -59.40
C LYS A 176 20.67 -13.96 -59.63
N PRO A 177 21.16 -14.33 -60.83
CA PRO A 177 21.91 -15.56 -61.01
C PRO A 177 23.26 -15.47 -60.27
N LYS A 178 23.61 -16.50 -59.50
CA LYS A 178 24.93 -16.66 -58.90
C LYS A 178 25.93 -17.00 -60.00
N ASN A 179 26.92 -16.13 -60.22
CA ASN A 179 28.10 -16.46 -61.02
C ASN A 179 28.89 -17.56 -60.32
N SER A 180 28.97 -18.75 -60.92
CA SER A 180 29.98 -19.76 -60.63
C SER A 180 31.25 -19.41 -61.41
N LYS A 181 32.33 -19.06 -60.71
CA LYS A 181 33.67 -19.01 -61.32
C LYS A 181 34.23 -20.44 -61.39
N GLN A 182 34.63 -20.86 -62.58
CA GLN A 182 35.65 -21.88 -62.81
C GLN A 182 37.04 -21.25 -62.63
#